data_AF-A0A7J9KFU1-F1
#
_entry.id   AF-A0A7J9KFU1-F1
#
_cell.length_a   1.000
_cell.length_b   1.000
_cell.length_c   1.000
_cell.angle_alpha   90.00
_cell.angle_beta   90.00
_cell.angle_gamma   90.00
#
_symmetry.space_group_name_H-M   'P 1'
#
loop_
_entity.id
_entity.type
_entity.pdbx_description
1 polymer ?
#
loop_
_entity_poly.entity_id
_entity_poly.type
_entity_poly.pdbx_seq_one_letter_code
_entity_poly.pdbx_strand_id
1 'polypeptide(L)'
;YQIVKVLEFIGKKEGLQLPSGFAARIAEKSNRNLRRAILSFETCRVQQYPFTSNQAILPMDWEEYISEIATDIMKEQSPKRFLPSTLKYLIVLLVQLLTVI
;
A
#
# COMPACT_ATOMS: atom_id res chain seq x y z
N TYR A 1 19.22 0.25 -0.94
CA TYR A 1 19.57 1.68 -0.80
C TYR A 1 18.83 2.59 -1.78
N GLN A 2 18.80 2.36 -3.10
CA GLN A 2 18.12 3.28 -4.04
C GLN A 2 16.61 3.44 -3.77
N ILE A 3 15.91 2.34 -3.47
CA ILE A 3 14.48 2.34 -3.13
C ILE A 3 14.18 3.23 -1.90
N VAL A 4 15.03 3.18 -0.88
CA VAL A 4 14.89 4.00 0.34
C VAL A 4 14.89 5.49 -0.01
N LYS A 5 15.82 5.93 -0.87
CA LYS A 5 15.89 7.32 -1.33
C LYS A 5 14.62 7.76 -2.06
N VAL A 6 14.03 6.87 -2.88
CA VAL A 6 12.77 7.16 -3.58
C VAL A 6 11.61 7.28 -2.60
N LEU A 7 11.52 6.39 -1.61
CA LEU A 7 10.47 6.46 -0.57
C LEU A 7 10.59 7.71 0.30
N GLU A 8 11.81 8.08 0.69
CA GLU A 8 12.06 9.32 1.43
C GLU A 8 11.74 10.57 0.59
N PHE A 9 12.03 10.53 -0.72
CA PHE A 9 11.68 11.61 -1.63
C PHE A 9 10.16 11.78 -1.76
N ILE A 10 9.42 10.67 -1.93
CA ILE A 10 7.95 10.68 -1.98
C ILE A 10 7.39 11.21 -0.65
N GLY A 11 7.89 10.68 0.48
CA GLY A 11 7.50 11.14 1.81
C GLY A 11 7.68 12.64 2.01
N LYS A 12 8.83 13.19 1.62
CA LYS A 12 9.08 14.65 1.68
C LYS A 12 8.17 15.44 0.75
N LYS A 13 7.94 14.95 -0.47
CA LYS A 13 7.08 15.61 -1.46
C LYS A 13 5.62 15.69 -1.00
N GLU A 14 5.15 14.66 -0.31
CA GLU A 14 3.80 14.60 0.24
C GLU A 14 3.69 15.22 1.66
N GLY A 15 4.79 15.71 2.24
CA GLY A 15 4.79 16.30 3.58
C GLY A 15 4.60 15.28 4.71
N LEU A 16 4.92 14.00 4.47
CA LEU A 16 4.76 12.91 5.42
C LEU A 16 5.97 12.80 6.36
N GLN A 17 5.71 12.51 7.63
CA GLN A 17 6.74 12.29 8.65
C GLN A 17 7.09 10.81 8.76
N LEU A 18 8.21 10.39 8.15
CA LEU A 18 8.65 8.99 8.20
C LEU A 18 9.50 8.72 9.45
N PRO A 19 9.20 7.66 10.23
CA PRO A 19 10.08 7.18 11.28
C PRO A 19 11.42 6.69 10.73
N SER A 20 12.49 6.87 11.50
CA SER A 20 13.82 6.37 11.13
C SER A 20 13.78 4.86 10.88
N GLY A 21 14.36 4.41 9.77
CA GLY A 21 14.41 3.00 9.39
C GLY A 21 13.13 2.42 8.78
N PHE A 22 12.01 3.15 8.75
CA PHE A 22 10.75 2.66 8.17
C PHE A 22 10.88 2.38 6.67
N ALA A 23 11.45 3.32 5.91
CA ALA A 23 11.71 3.15 4.48
C ALA A 23 12.70 2.00 4.18
N ALA A 24 13.64 1.72 5.08
CA ALA A 24 14.57 0.60 4.96
C ALA A 24 13.86 -0.75 5.11
N ARG A 25 12.97 -0.88 6.11
CA ARG A 25 12.15 -2.08 6.30
C ARG A 25 11.24 -2.35 5.10
N ILE A 26 10.63 -1.32 4.53
CA ILE A 26 9.82 -1.46 3.30
C ILE A 26 10.71 -1.94 2.16
N ALA A 27 11.85 -1.29 1.92
CA ALA A 27 12.77 -1.65 0.84
C ALA A 27 13.28 -3.10 0.94
N GLU A 28 13.48 -3.62 2.15
CA GLU A 28 13.85 -5.01 2.40
C GLU A 28 12.70 -5.97 2.04
N LYS A 29 11.47 -5.67 2.49
CA LYS A 29 10.26 -6.44 2.16
C LYS A 29 9.85 -6.38 0.69
N SER A 30 10.32 -5.37 -0.04
CA SER A 30 9.99 -5.12 -1.44
C SER A 30 10.69 -6.06 -2.43
N ASN A 31 11.66 -6.86 -1.96
CA ASN A 31 12.49 -7.74 -2.78
C ASN A 31 13.07 -7.05 -4.05
N ARG A 32 13.64 -5.85 -3.86
CA ARG A 32 14.22 -4.99 -4.93
C ARG A 32 13.24 -4.51 -6.01
N ASN A 33 11.93 -4.66 -5.82
CA ASN A 33 10.93 -4.13 -6.75
C ASN A 33 10.42 -2.75 -6.28
N LEU A 34 10.64 -1.72 -7.10
CA LEU A 34 10.25 -0.36 -6.78
C LEU A 34 8.72 -0.16 -6.70
N ARG A 35 7.96 -0.79 -7.60
CA ARG A 35 6.48 -0.73 -7.55
C ARG A 35 5.96 -1.33 -6.24
N ARG A 36 6.50 -2.46 -5.82
CA ARG A 36 6.15 -3.08 -4.52
C ARG A 36 6.56 -2.17 -3.36
N ALA A 37 7.70 -1.50 -3.42
CA ALA A 37 8.08 -0.57 -2.36
C ALA A 37 7.09 0.59 -2.20
N ILE A 38 6.73 1.23 -3.32
CA ILE A 38 5.82 2.38 -3.34
C ILE A 38 4.42 1.97 -2.88
N LEU A 39 3.91 0.86 -3.40
CA LEU A 39 2.56 0.39 -3.05
C LEU A 39 2.47 -0.04 -1.57
N SER A 40 3.55 -0.59 -0.99
CA SER A 40 3.61 -0.96 0.43
C SER A 40 3.60 0.30 1.29
N PHE A 41 4.34 1.32 0.86
CA PHE A 41 4.42 2.60 1.53
C PHE A 41 3.06 3.31 1.57
N GLU A 42 2.37 3.37 0.43
CA GLU A 42 1.00 3.91 0.33
C GLU A 42 0.01 3.11 1.17
N THR A 43 0.07 1.78 1.11
CA THR A 43 -0.81 0.91 1.91
C THR A 43 -0.62 1.17 3.41
N CYS A 44 0.63 1.31 3.87
CA CYS A 44 0.91 1.66 5.25
C CYS A 44 0.32 3.02 5.62
N ARG A 45 0.38 4.01 4.72
CA ARG A 45 -0.21 5.35 4.93
C ARG A 45 -1.73 5.27 5.11
N VAL A 46 -2.43 4.52 4.25
CA VAL A 46 -3.90 4.41 4.31
C VAL A 46 -4.35 3.59 5.53
N GLN A 47 -3.59 2.55 5.90
CA GLN A 47 -3.92 1.73 7.07
C GLN A 47 -3.82 2.50 8.37
N GLN A 48 -2.73 3.25 8.56
CA GLN A 48 -2.51 3.99 9.79
C GLN A 48 -1.56 5.16 9.55
N TYR A 49 -2.08 6.36 9.75
CA TYR A 49 -1.30 7.59 9.77
C TYR A 49 -1.67 8.42 11.01
N PRO A 50 -0.70 9.02 11.75
CA PRO A 50 0.74 9.07 11.48
C PRO A 50 1.47 7.73 11.65
N PHE A 51 2.58 7.56 10.91
CA PHE A 51 3.36 6.33 10.91
C PHE A 51 3.93 6.00 12.29
N THR A 52 3.96 4.71 12.64
CA THR A 52 4.57 4.23 13.89
C THR A 52 5.76 3.33 13.60
N SER A 53 6.78 3.36 14.46
CA SER A 53 8.01 2.57 14.29
C SER A 53 7.75 1.06 14.22
N ASN A 54 6.70 0.60 14.92
CA ASN A 54 6.30 -0.81 15.01
C ASN A 54 5.19 -1.20 14.04
N GLN A 55 4.83 -0.32 13.10
CA GLN A 55 3.79 -0.63 12.12
C GLN A 55 4.15 -1.91 11.36
N ALA A 56 3.19 -2.83 11.27
CA ALA A 56 3.34 -4.05 10.53
C ALA A 56 3.35 -3.72 9.03
N ILE A 57 4.46 -4.02 8.36
CA ILE A 57 4.55 -3.95 6.90
C ILE A 57 4.04 -5.29 6.40
N LEU A 58 2.81 -5.29 5.88
CA LEU A 58 2.22 -6.49 5.32
C LEU A 58 3.07 -6.99 4.13
N PRO A 59 3.33 -8.30 4.05
CA PRO A 59 3.86 -8.89 2.84
C PRO A 59 2.88 -8.58 1.71
N MET A 60 3.38 -7.91 0.68
CA MET A 60 2.53 -7.49 -0.42
C MET A 60 2.41 -8.61 -1.43
N ASP A 61 1.49 -9.52 -1.15
CA ASP A 61 0.92 -10.48 -2.11
C ASP A 61 -0.37 -9.87 -2.66
N TRP A 62 -0.24 -8.66 -3.23
CA TRP A 62 -1.36 -7.90 -3.79
C TRP A 62 -2.08 -8.66 -4.91
N GLU A 63 -1.40 -9.59 -5.60
CA GLU A 63 -2.03 -10.48 -6.59
C GLU A 63 -3.03 -11.43 -5.93
N GLU A 64 -2.68 -12.05 -4.79
CA GLU A 64 -3.63 -12.86 -4.01
C GLU A 64 -4.75 -11.98 -3.46
N TYR A 65 -4.42 -10.80 -2.96
CA TYR A 65 -5.42 -9.87 -2.41
C TYR A 65 -6.41 -9.39 -3.50
N ILE A 66 -5.93 -9.06 -4.70
CA ILE A 66 -6.78 -8.71 -5.84
C ILE A 66 -7.58 -9.93 -6.31
N SER A 67 -6.98 -11.12 -6.30
CA SER A 67 -7.66 -12.36 -6.68
C SER A 67 -8.78 -12.71 -5.70
N GLU A 68 -8.53 -12.62 -4.39
CA GLU A 68 -9.54 -12.79 -3.34
C GLU A 68 -10.65 -11.74 -3.46
N ILE A 69 -10.29 -10.47 -3.64
CA ILE A 69 -11.28 -9.40 -3.81
C ILE A 69 -12.10 -9.59 -5.08
N ALA A 70 -11.48 -9.93 -6.21
CA ALA A 70 -12.20 -10.21 -7.46
C ALA A 70 -13.15 -11.40 -7.27
N THR A 71 -12.70 -12.43 -6.57
CA THR A 71 -13.51 -13.60 -6.23
C THR A 71 -14.69 -13.22 -5.32
N ASP A 72 -14.48 -12.37 -4.32
CA ASP A 72 -15.53 -11.90 -3.41
C ASP A 72 -16.55 -11.01 -4.13
N ILE A 73 -16.10 -10.11 -5.01
CA ILE A 73 -16.97 -9.29 -5.87
C ILE A 73 -17.81 -10.17 -6.79
N MET A 74 -17.22 -11.24 -7.35
CA MET A 74 -17.95 -12.20 -8.19
C MET A 74 -18.95 -13.04 -7.39
N LYS A 75 -18.67 -13.33 -6.11
CA LYS A 75 -19.52 -14.15 -5.24
C LYS A 75 -20.71 -13.38 -4.64
N GLU A 76 -20.53 -12.13 -4.23
CA GLU A 76 -21.58 -11.34 -3.56
C GLU A 76 -21.59 -9.88 -4.07
N GLN A 77 -22.49 -9.55 -5.00
CA GLN A 77 -22.75 -8.17 -5.44
C GLN A 77 -23.76 -7.43 -4.55
N SER A 78 -24.09 -7.95 -3.36
CA SER A 78 -25.15 -7.37 -2.54
C SER A 78 -24.62 -6.29 -1.58
N PRO A 79 -25.25 -5.11 -1.51
CA PRO A 79 -24.71 -3.92 -0.82
C PRO A 79 -24.60 -4.04 0.71
N LYS A 80 -25.14 -5.11 1.32
CA LYS A 80 -25.19 -5.30 2.78
C LYS A 80 -23.90 -5.84 3.41
N ARG A 81 -22.99 -6.41 2.62
CA ARG A 81 -21.68 -6.92 3.06
C ARG A 81 -20.48 -6.17 2.49
N PHE A 82 -20.75 -5.14 1.68
CA PHE A 82 -19.74 -4.30 1.05
C PHE A 82 -19.04 -3.46 2.13
N LEU A 83 -18.02 -4.04 2.76
CA LEU A 83 -17.21 -3.40 3.79
C LEU A 83 -16.60 -2.11 3.21
N PRO A 84 -16.99 -0.92 3.71
CA PRO A 84 -16.47 0.36 3.23
C PRO A 84 -14.95 0.47 3.36
N SER A 85 -14.38 -0.27 4.32
CA SER A 85 -12.96 -0.34 4.62
C SER A 85 -12.17 -0.94 3.46
N THR A 86 -12.59 -2.10 2.95
CA THR A 86 -11.85 -2.86 1.92
C THR A 86 -11.90 -2.17 0.55
N LEU A 87 -13.05 -1.56 0.22
CA LEU A 87 -13.25 -0.78 -1.00
C LEU A 87 -12.41 0.50 -1.05
N LYS A 88 -12.19 1.17 0.10
CA LYS A 88 -11.34 2.36 0.16
C LYS A 88 -9.93 2.06 -0.35
N TYR A 89 -9.36 0.92 0.07
CA TYR A 89 -8.05 0.49 -0.40
C TYR A 89 -8.06 0.15 -1.90
N LEU A 90 -9.12 -0.52 -2.37
CA LEU A 90 -9.27 -0.89 -3.78
C LEU A 90 -9.41 0.33 -4.71
N ILE A 91 -10.21 1.33 -4.33
CA ILE A 91 -10.40 2.56 -5.13
C ILE A 91 -9.11 3.37 -5.18
N VAL A 92 -8.41 3.50 -4.05
CA VAL A 92 -7.13 4.24 -4.02
C VAL A 92 -6.05 3.51 -4.85
N LEU A 93 -5.96 2.18 -4.73
CA LEU A 93 -5.05 1.37 -5.56
C LEU A 93 -5.38 1.48 -7.06
N LEU A 94 -6.65 1.36 -7.44
CA LEU A 94 -7.10 1.42 -8.84
C LEU A 94 -6.87 2.81 -9.45
N VAL A 95 -7.14 3.88 -8.69
CA VAL A 95 -6.90 5.26 -9.14
C VAL A 95 -5.39 5.52 -9.35
N GLN A 96 -4.52 4.98 -8.49
CA GLN A 96 -3.06 5.13 -8.63
C GLN A 96 -2.45 4.24 -9.73
N LEU A 97 -3.02 3.05 -9.99
CA LEU A 97 -2.64 2.22 -11.13
C LEU A 97 -3.02 2.86 -12.48
N LEU A 98 -4.12 3.62 -12.52
CA LEU A 98 -4.59 4.34 -13.73
C LEU A 98 -3.93 5.69 -13.97
N THR A 99 -3.33 6.33 -12.95
CA THR A 99 -2.64 7.64 -13.12
C THR A 99 -1.14 7.54 -13.40
N VAL A 100 -0.57 6.33 -13.41
CA VAL A 100 0.87 6.08 -13.62
C VAL A 100 1.15 5.25 -14.90
N ILE A 101 0.14 5.01 -15.74
CA ILE A 101 0.29 4.52 -17.12
C ILE A 101 -0.11 5.66 -18.06
#